data_AF-A0A7V9TM23-F1
#
_entry.id   AF-A0A7V9TM23-F1
#
_cell.length_a   1.000
_cell.length_b   1.000
_cell.length_c   1.000
_cell.angle_alpha   90.00
_cell.angle_beta   90.00
_cell.angle_gamma   90.00
#
_symmetry.space_group_name_H-M   'P 1'
#
loop_
_entity.id
_entity.type
_entity.pdbx_description
1 polymer ?
#
loop_
_entity_poly.entity_id
_entity_poly.type
_entity_poly.pdbx_seq_one_letter_code
_entity_poly.pdbx_strand_id
1 'polypeptide(L)'
;LHMLSLAPMEQLDTPTKLMVSLGAGLYEELLFRVILVSGLATFGRVVLGMTPRFAGAFAVLLGAIVFSAFHYVGAYGDAFTVQSFTFRMIAGLFFSALYLLRGFGIVAWTHALYDVFLLFA
;
A
#
# COMPACT_ATOMS: atom_id res chain seq x y z
N LEU A 1 2.06 28.32 7.50
CA LEU A 1 2.33 27.37 6.39
C LEU A 1 1.32 26.21 6.42
N HIS A 2 0.02 26.51 6.50
CA HIS A 2 -1.08 25.53 6.63
C HIS A 2 -1.89 25.37 5.32
N MET A 3 -1.41 25.90 4.20
CA MET A 3 -2.19 26.05 2.95
C MET A 3 -1.94 24.95 1.90
N LEU A 4 -1.81 23.70 2.32
CA LEU A 4 -1.87 22.54 1.42
C LEU A 4 -2.90 21.54 1.93
N SER A 5 -4.05 22.00 2.45
CA SER A 5 -5.20 21.11 2.56
C SER A 5 -5.62 20.79 1.13
N LEU A 6 -5.28 19.59 0.65
CA LEU A 6 -5.94 19.04 -0.53
C LEU A 6 -7.44 19.20 -0.29
N ALA A 7 -8.13 19.85 -1.23
CA ALA A 7 -9.57 19.94 -1.16
C ALA A 7 -10.12 18.51 -0.95
N PRO A 8 -11.12 18.32 -0.07
CA PRO A 8 -11.74 17.02 0.12
C PRO A 8 -12.06 16.39 -1.24
N MET A 9 -11.85 15.08 -1.39
CA MET A 9 -12.04 14.38 -2.67
C MET A 9 -13.34 14.79 -3.36
N GLU A 10 -14.43 14.99 -2.62
CA GLU A 10 -15.73 15.45 -3.13
C GLU A 10 -15.67 16.72 -4.00
N GLN A 11 -14.79 17.67 -3.67
CA GLN A 11 -14.66 18.97 -4.33
C GLN A 11 -13.78 18.93 -5.59
N LEU A 12 -13.09 17.82 -5.85
CA LEU A 12 -12.24 17.66 -7.02
C LEU A 12 -13.08 17.31 -8.26
N ASP A 13 -12.62 17.78 -9.43
CA ASP A 13 -13.19 17.37 -10.71
C ASP A 13 -12.85 15.90 -11.02
N THR A 14 -13.63 15.30 -11.91
CA THR A 14 -13.47 13.87 -12.26
C THR A 14 -12.08 13.53 -12.78
N PRO A 15 -11.44 14.33 -13.66
CA PRO A 15 -10.06 14.08 -14.09
C PRO A 15 -9.06 14.05 -12.93
N THR A 16 -9.17 14.97 -11.97
CA THR A 16 -8.27 14.97 -10.80
C THR A 16 -8.52 13.76 -9.91
N LYS A 17 -9.78 13.36 -9.68
CA LYS A 17 -10.12 12.14 -8.92
C LYS A 17 -9.51 10.89 -9.56
N LEU A 18 -9.58 10.78 -10.88
CA LEU A 18 -8.94 9.70 -11.64
C LEU A 18 -7.43 9.73 -11.50
N MET A 19 -6.80 10.90 -11.64
CA MET A 19 -5.36 11.06 -11.47
C MET A 19 -4.90 10.63 -10.07
N VAL A 20 -5.63 11.02 -9.03
CA VAL A 20 -5.33 10.64 -7.63
C VAL A 20 -5.49 9.13 -7.44
N SER A 21 -6.57 8.53 -7.96
CA SER A 21 -6.83 7.07 -7.84
C SER A 21 -5.76 6.25 -8.54
N LEU A 22 -5.37 6.64 -9.75
CA LEU A 22 -4.29 5.98 -10.50
C LEU A 22 -2.93 6.20 -9.82
N GLY A 23 -2.69 7.41 -9.32
CA GLY A 23 -1.47 7.78 -8.62
C GLY A 23 -1.30 7.02 -7.31
N ALA A 24 -2.36 6.85 -6.52
CA ALA A 24 -2.34 6.11 -5.27
C ALA A 24 -1.84 4.67 -5.49
N GLY A 25 -2.49 3.93 -6.41
CA GLY A 25 -2.05 2.58 -6.73
C GLY A 25 -0.60 2.47 -7.24
N LEU A 26 -0.11 3.47 -7.99
CA LEU A 26 1.28 3.47 -8.46
C LEU A 26 2.29 3.78 -7.34
N TYR A 27 2.09 4.89 -6.64
CA TYR A 27 3.05 5.40 -5.66
C TYR A 27 3.06 4.58 -4.37
N GLU A 28 1.89 4.13 -3.90
CA GLU A 28 1.82 3.29 -2.71
C GLU A 28 2.47 1.94 -2.95
N GLU A 29 2.15 1.26 -4.05
CA GLU A 29 2.75 -0.05 -4.33
C GLU A 29 4.26 0.05 -4.62
N LEU A 30 4.72 1.17 -5.19
CA LEU A 30 6.16 1.44 -5.33
C LEU A 30 6.84 1.52 -3.95
N LEU A 31 6.30 2.32 -3.04
CA LEU A 31 6.87 2.50 -1.71
C LEU A 31 6.78 1.22 -0.86
N PHE A 32 5.58 0.66 -0.75
CA PHE A 32 5.34 -0.44 0.17
C PHE A 32 5.77 -1.79 -0.37
N ARG A 33 5.71 -2.05 -1.68
CA ARG A 33 6.12 -3.36 -2.22
C ARG A 33 7.53 -3.34 -2.72
N VAL A 34 7.83 -2.44 -3.65
CA VAL A 34 9.13 -2.44 -4.30
C VAL A 34 10.22 -2.07 -3.31
N ILE A 35 10.02 -1.01 -2.51
CA ILE A 35 11.02 -0.59 -1.52
C ILE A 35 10.89 -1.42 -0.23
N LEU A 36 9.76 -1.34 0.47
CA LEU A 36 9.64 -1.97 1.79
C LEU A 36 9.64 -3.50 1.74
N VAL A 37 8.74 -4.15 0.99
CA VAL A 37 8.67 -5.63 0.97
C VAL A 37 9.94 -6.25 0.39
N SER A 38 10.51 -5.72 -0.71
CA SER A 38 11.80 -6.23 -1.21
C SER A 38 12.95 -5.98 -0.25
N GLY A 39 12.95 -4.83 0.43
CA GLY A 39 13.92 -4.50 1.46
C GLY A 39 13.85 -5.49 2.62
N LEU A 40 12.66 -5.78 3.13
CA LEU A 40 12.43 -6.75 4.20
C LEU A 40 12.78 -8.18 3.76
N ALA A 41 12.43 -8.60 2.54
CA ALA A 41 12.77 -9.92 2.03
C ALA A 41 14.29 -10.08 1.84
N THR A 42 14.96 -9.02 1.37
CA THR A 42 16.42 -8.99 1.23
C THR A 42 17.10 -9.01 2.58
N PHE A 43 16.62 -8.20 3.54
CA PHE A 43 17.08 -8.20 4.91
C PHE A 43 16.93 -9.59 5.57
N GLY A 44 15.75 -10.21 5.44
CA GLY A 44 15.50 -11.56 5.96
C GLY A 44 16.46 -12.60 5.37
N ARG A 45 16.76 -12.53 4.07
CA ARG A 45 17.71 -13.45 3.42
C ARG A 45 19.16 -13.19 3.82
N VAL A 46 19.60 -11.94 3.75
CA VAL A 46 21.02 -11.57 3.86
C VAL A 46 21.46 -11.42 5.30
N VAL A 47 20.64 -10.80 6.15
CA VAL A 47 21.00 -10.49 7.53
C VAL A 47 20.55 -11.60 8.48
N LEU A 48 19.34 -12.12 8.30
CA LEU A 48 18.77 -13.15 9.18
C LEU A 48 19.02 -14.58 8.68
N GLY A 49 19.62 -14.77 7.50
CA GLY A 49 19.91 -16.09 6.93
C GLY A 49 18.67 -16.94 6.61
N MET A 50 17.49 -16.30 6.46
CA MET A 50 16.25 -17.02 6.18
C MET A 50 16.26 -17.63 4.78
N THR A 51 15.62 -18.80 4.63
CA THR A 51 15.35 -19.35 3.29
C THR A 51 14.44 -18.39 2.50
N PRO A 52 14.45 -18.42 1.16
CA PRO A 52 13.64 -17.51 0.35
C PRO A 52 12.15 -17.52 0.70
N ARG A 53 11.60 -18.69 1.04
CA ARG A 53 10.19 -18.81 1.46
C ARG A 53 9.93 -18.11 2.78
N PHE A 54 10.76 -18.33 3.79
CA PHE A 54 10.59 -17.69 5.11
C PHE A 54 10.83 -16.19 5.04
N ALA A 55 11.83 -15.73 4.28
CA ALA A 55 12.07 -14.31 4.06
C ALA A 55 10.89 -13.62 3.36
N GLY A 56 10.28 -14.29 2.38
CA GLY A 56 9.05 -13.81 1.72
C GLY A 56 7.87 -13.72 2.68
N ALA A 57 7.62 -14.76 3.46
CA ALA A 57 6.55 -14.76 4.47
C ALA A 57 6.77 -13.67 5.54
N PHE A 58 8.01 -13.52 6.02
CA PHE A 58 8.41 -12.45 6.93
C PHE A 58 8.13 -11.07 6.34
N ALA A 59 8.54 -10.83 5.10
CA ALA A 59 8.34 -9.55 4.42
C ALA A 59 6.86 -9.23 4.17
N VAL A 60 6.06 -10.23 3.81
CA VAL A 60 4.61 -10.09 3.62
C VAL A 60 3.92 -9.71 4.94
N LEU A 61 4.20 -10.44 6.02
CA LEU A 61 3.57 -10.19 7.32
C LEU A 61 3.96 -8.82 7.88
N LEU A 62 5.26 -8.54 7.95
CA LEU A 62 5.75 -7.29 8.51
C LEU A 62 5.41 -6.10 7.61
N GLY A 63 5.52 -6.26 6.29
CA GLY A 63 5.14 -5.22 5.32
C GLY A 63 3.66 -4.85 5.41
N ALA A 64 2.77 -5.83 5.60
CA ALA A 64 1.33 -5.58 5.78
C ALA A 64 1.02 -4.84 7.08
N ILE A 65 1.69 -5.18 8.18
CA ILE A 65 1.53 -4.50 9.48
C ILE A 65 2.00 -3.04 9.35
N VAL A 66 3.17 -2.81 8.78
CA VAL A 66 3.71 -1.46 8.57
C VAL A 66 2.82 -0.63 7.65
N PHE A 67 2.36 -1.20 6.53
CA PHE A 67 1.42 -0.56 5.62
C PHE A 67 0.14 -0.11 6.33
N SER A 68 -0.48 -1.00 7.11
CA SER A 68 -1.69 -0.67 7.86
C SER A 68 -1.41 0.41 8.91
N ALA A 69 -0.34 0.27 9.70
CA ALA A 69 0.02 1.26 10.72
C ALA A 69 0.31 2.65 10.13
N PHE A 70 0.92 2.73 8.95
CA PHE A 70 1.28 4.01 8.31
C PHE A 70 0.07 4.89 7.98
N HIS A 71 -1.11 4.29 7.77
CA HIS A 71 -2.35 5.03 7.49
C HIS A 71 -2.86 5.85 8.68
N TYR A 72 -2.30 5.66 9.89
CA TYR A 72 -2.72 6.36 11.10
C TYR A 72 -1.68 7.37 11.59
N VAL A 73 -0.65 7.65 10.80
CA VAL A 73 0.49 8.49 11.19
C VAL A 73 0.53 9.77 10.37
N GLY A 74 0.85 10.89 11.04
CA GLY A 74 1.06 12.19 10.39
C GLY A 74 -0.21 13.03 10.26
N ALA A 75 -0.08 14.20 9.64
CA ALA A 75 -1.16 15.20 9.56
C ALA A 75 -2.36 14.76 8.71
N TYR A 76 -2.17 13.76 7.83
CA TYR A 76 -3.21 13.20 6.97
C TYR A 76 -3.59 11.76 7.38
N GLY A 77 -3.23 11.33 8.58
CA GLY A 77 -3.57 10.00 9.08
C GLY A 77 -5.06 9.86 9.40
N ASP A 78 -5.60 8.68 9.11
CA ASP A 78 -6.98 8.32 9.44
C ASP A 78 -7.19 8.23 10.96
N ALA A 79 -8.44 8.38 11.40
CA ALA A 79 -8.82 7.99 12.75
C ALA A 79 -8.68 6.47 12.92
N PHE A 80 -7.95 6.04 13.95
CA PHE A 80 -7.75 4.62 14.19
C PHE A 80 -9.06 3.90 14.49
N THR A 81 -9.38 2.88 13.70
CA THR A 81 -10.41 1.90 14.00
C THR A 81 -9.88 0.50 13.73
N VAL A 82 -10.30 -0.48 14.54
CA VAL A 82 -9.90 -1.88 14.36
C VAL A 82 -10.35 -2.40 12.99
N GLN A 83 -11.51 -1.96 12.52
CA GLN A 83 -12.04 -2.35 11.21
C GLN A 83 -11.15 -1.84 10.07
N SER A 84 -10.81 -0.55 10.03
CA SER A 84 -9.97 -0.01 8.96
C SER A 84 -8.55 -0.59 9.00
N PHE A 85 -8.01 -0.85 10.20
CA PHE A 85 -6.68 -1.42 10.37
C PHE A 85 -6.63 -2.85 9.88
N THR A 86 -7.63 -3.65 10.24
CA THR A 86 -7.73 -5.06 9.83
C THR A 86 -7.93 -5.16 8.32
N PHE A 87 -8.79 -4.33 7.73
CA PHE A 87 -8.99 -4.28 6.28
C PHE A 87 -7.68 -3.95 5.54
N ARG A 88 -6.97 -2.90 5.96
CA ARG A 88 -5.68 -2.50 5.36
C ARG A 88 -4.60 -3.55 5.56
N MET A 89 -4.57 -4.23 6.71
CA MET A 89 -3.64 -5.32 6.96
C MET A 89 -3.91 -6.49 6.00
N ILE A 90 -5.18 -6.90 5.82
CA ILE A 90 -5.55 -7.97 4.86
C ILE A 90 -5.20 -7.57 3.43
N ALA A 91 -5.52 -6.35 3.02
CA ALA A 91 -5.14 -5.83 1.71
C ALA A 91 -3.61 -5.82 1.52
N GLY A 92 -2.87 -5.37 2.54
CA GLY A 92 -1.41 -5.38 2.55
C GLY A 92 -0.83 -6.80 2.42
N LEU A 93 -1.43 -7.80 3.07
CA LEU A 93 -1.05 -9.21 2.91
C LEU A 93 -1.27 -9.68 1.47
N PHE A 94 -2.46 -9.41 0.93
CA PHE A 94 -2.82 -9.78 -0.45
C PHE A 94 -1.88 -9.14 -1.48
N PHE A 95 -1.69 -7.82 -1.44
CA PHE A 95 -0.86 -7.11 -2.40
C PHE A 95 0.63 -7.44 -2.23
N SER A 96 1.12 -7.68 -1.01
CA SER A 96 2.50 -8.13 -0.80
C SER A 96 2.73 -9.54 -1.36
N ALA A 97 1.78 -10.46 -1.18
CA ALA A 97 1.85 -11.78 -1.78
C ALA A 97 1.77 -11.69 -3.32
N LEU A 98 0.84 -10.90 -3.85
CA LEU A 98 0.69 -10.67 -5.29
C LEU A 98 1.97 -10.09 -5.89
N TYR A 99 2.59 -9.11 -5.24
CA TYR A 99 3.86 -8.55 -5.66
C TYR A 99 4.97 -9.60 -5.76
N LEU A 100 5.16 -10.43 -4.73
CA LEU A 100 6.20 -11.46 -4.75
C LEU A 100 5.96 -12.54 -5.80
N LEU A 101 4.70 -12.78 -6.18
CA LEU A 101 4.33 -13.82 -7.16
C LEU A 101 4.26 -13.29 -8.60
N ARG A 102 3.93 -12.02 -8.80
CA ARG A 102 3.56 -11.46 -10.11
C ARG A 102 4.27 -10.15 -10.46
N GLY A 103 4.94 -9.49 -9.52
CA GLY A 103 5.72 -8.28 -9.73
C GLY A 103 4.92 -6.98 -9.67
N PHE A 104 5.63 -5.86 -9.86
CA PHE A 104 5.15 -4.50 -9.60
C PHE A 104 3.98 -4.06 -10.49
N GLY A 105 4.07 -4.29 -11.81
CA GLY A 105 3.03 -3.80 -12.73
C GLY A 105 1.65 -4.38 -12.42
N ILE A 106 1.59 -5.68 -12.10
CA ILE A 106 0.33 -6.36 -11.79
C ILE A 106 -0.26 -5.83 -10.47
N VAL A 107 0.55 -5.69 -9.42
CA VAL A 107 0.06 -5.20 -8.11
C VAL A 107 -0.39 -3.73 -8.19
N ALA A 108 0.36 -2.87 -8.87
CA ALA A 108 0.05 -1.45 -9.03
C ALA A 108 -1.25 -1.23 -9.83
N TRP A 109 -1.44 -1.94 -10.95
CA TRP A 109 -2.69 -1.87 -11.70
C TRP A 109 -3.87 -2.46 -10.95
N THR A 110 -3.67 -3.53 -10.17
CA THR A 110 -4.75 -4.10 -9.35
C THR A 110 -5.25 -3.10 -8.32
N HIS A 111 -4.33 -2.39 -7.64
CA HIS A 111 -4.68 -1.34 -6.69
C HIS A 111 -5.34 -0.15 -7.39
N ALA A 112 -4.70 0.42 -8.42
CA ALA A 112 -5.21 1.58 -9.13
C ALA A 112 -6.61 1.34 -9.72
N LEU A 113 -6.86 0.15 -10.31
CA LEU A 113 -8.17 -0.18 -10.86
C LEU A 113 -9.22 -0.44 -9.77
N TYR A 114 -8.83 -0.90 -8.59
CA TYR A 114 -9.72 -1.01 -7.44
C TYR A 114 -10.19 0.39 -6.99
N ASP A 115 -9.28 1.36 -6.90
CA ASP A 115 -9.62 2.74 -6.52
C ASP A 115 -10.52 3.39 -7.58
N VAL A 116 -10.22 3.18 -8.87
CA VAL A 116 -11.06 3.65 -9.98
C VAL A 116 -12.45 2.99 -9.93
N PHE A 117 -12.54 1.70 -9.61
CA PHE A 117 -13.82 1.04 -9.43
C PHE A 117 -14.64 1.67 -8.30
N LEU A 118 -14.02 1.90 -7.13
CA LEU A 118 -14.69 2.57 -6.01
C LEU A 118 -15.10 4.01 -6.30
N LEU A 119 -14.35 4.72 -7.14
CA LEU A 119 -14.69 6.08 -7.57
C LEU A 119 -16.01 6.15 -8.34
N PHE A 120 -16.40 5.07 -9.04
CA PHE A 120 -17.60 5.02 -9.89
C PHE A 120 -18.71 4.08 -9.36
N ALA A 121 -18.46 3.37 -8.26
CA ALA A 121 -19.42 2.46 -7.63
C ALA A 121 -20.42 3.21 -6.74
#